data_AF-A0A943IRJ6-F1
#
_entry.id   AF-A0A943IRJ6-F1
#
_cell.length_a   1.000
_cell.length_b   1.000
_cell.length_c   1.000
_cell.angle_alpha   90.00
_cell.angle_beta   90.00
_cell.angle_gamma   90.00
#
_symmetry.space_group_name_H-M   'P 1'
#
loop_
_entity.id
_entity.type
_entity.pdbx_description
1 polymer ?
#
loop_
_entity_poly.entity_id
_entity_poly.type
_entity_poly.pdbx_seq_one_letter_code
_entity_poly.pdbx_strand_id
1 'polypeptide(L)'
;MDNIGVYVSALQESLQKKLDVLLELLKLTKEQGAILKEKEPDMDRFDEIIQEKAKLLDNMETLDRGFDALFAKAGDTLKNNKYEYQTQITEMQNLIRSITDTGVQIEGQEHRNKTAFQQYLTGARHEIKEFTVNNHVANSYYHNMANQHQSWQSYFLDQKK
;
A
#
# COMPACT_ATOMS: atom_id res chain seq x y z
N MET A 1 4.71 -11.99 34.52
CA MET A 1 5.28 -11.00 33.58
C MET A 1 4.19 -10.69 32.58
N ASP A 2 3.80 -9.42 32.48
CA ASP A 2 2.63 -8.99 31.72
C ASP A 2 2.77 -9.30 30.23
N ASN A 3 2.08 -10.36 29.80
CA ASN A 3 1.98 -10.78 28.41
C ASN A 3 1.33 -9.66 27.55
N ILE A 4 0.53 -8.79 28.17
CA ILE A 4 -0.11 -7.67 27.50
C ILE A 4 0.88 -6.61 27.03
N GLY A 5 1.90 -6.26 27.82
CA GLY A 5 2.90 -5.27 27.38
C GLY A 5 3.59 -5.71 26.09
N VAL A 6 3.90 -7.01 25.98
CA VAL A 6 4.49 -7.61 24.78
C VAL A 6 3.53 -7.53 23.58
N TYR A 7 2.25 -7.84 23.77
CA TYR A 7 1.26 -7.72 22.68
C TYR A 7 1.06 -6.27 22.23
N VAL A 8 1.05 -5.30 23.15
CA VAL A 8 0.91 -3.88 22.81
C VAL A 8 2.11 -3.39 22.01
N SER A 9 3.33 -3.71 22.43
CA SER A 9 4.54 -3.39 21.66
C SER A 9 4.53 -4.04 20.27
N ALA A 10 4.09 -5.29 20.17
CA ALA A 10 3.98 -5.99 18.88
C ALA A 10 2.92 -5.35 17.95
N LEU A 11 1.82 -4.84 18.50
CA LEU A 11 0.81 -4.09 17.73
C LEU A 11 1.38 -2.78 17.17
N GLN A 12 2.14 -2.04 17.98
CA GLN A 12 2.82 -0.82 17.56
C GLN A 12 3.84 -1.11 16.46
N GLU A 13 4.67 -2.13 16.64
CA GLU A 13 5.65 -2.56 15.64
C GLU A 13 4.98 -2.99 14.33
N SER A 14 3.86 -3.71 14.41
CA SER A 14 3.06 -4.09 13.24
C SER A 14 2.56 -2.87 12.47
N LEU A 15 2.03 -1.86 13.14
CA LEU A 15 1.60 -0.61 12.50
C LEU A 15 2.77 0.16 11.89
N GLN A 16 3.92 0.23 12.57
CA GLN A 16 5.11 0.88 12.02
C GLN A 16 5.56 0.18 10.73
N LYS A 17 5.63 -1.14 10.73
CA LYS A 17 5.97 -1.94 9.55
C LYS A 17 4.99 -1.72 8.39
N LYS A 18 3.68 -1.62 8.67
CA LYS A 18 2.68 -1.29 7.65
C LYS A 18 2.93 0.10 7.05
N LEU A 19 3.22 1.09 7.89
CA LEU A 19 3.55 2.43 7.42
C LEU A 19 4.79 2.41 6.51
N ASP A 20 5.85 1.70 6.90
CA ASP A 20 7.08 1.59 6.12
C ASP A 20 6.82 0.95 4.74
N VAL A 21 6.00 -0.11 4.69
CA VAL A 21 5.59 -0.74 3.42
C VAL A 21 4.78 0.23 2.55
N LEU A 22 3.85 1.00 3.12
CA LEU A 22 3.10 2.01 2.37
C LEU A 22 3.98 3.15 1.85
N LEU A 23 4.98 3.57 2.63
CA LEU A 23 5.92 4.60 2.19
C LEU A 23 6.76 4.14 1.00
N GLU A 24 7.24 2.89 1.01
CA GLU A 24 7.95 2.32 -0.14
C GLU A 24 7.02 2.15 -1.34
N LEU A 25 5.79 1.68 -1.12
CA LEU A 25 4.77 1.58 -2.16
C LEU A 25 4.49 2.96 -2.81
N LEU A 26 4.34 4.02 -2.01
CA LEU A 26 4.17 5.38 -2.50
C LEU A 26 5.37 5.86 -3.32
N LYS A 27 6.59 5.53 -2.90
CA LYS A 27 7.81 5.86 -3.62
C LYS A 27 7.83 5.20 -4.99
N LEU A 28 7.59 3.89 -5.06
CA LEU A 28 7.51 3.12 -6.31
C LEU A 28 6.39 3.62 -7.21
N THR A 29 5.21 3.94 -6.65
CA THR A 29 4.10 4.54 -7.39
C THR A 29 4.48 5.92 -7.95
N LYS A 30 5.27 6.74 -7.25
CA LYS A 30 5.77 8.02 -7.81
C LYS A 30 6.79 7.80 -8.92
N GLU A 31 7.72 6.86 -8.75
CA GLU A 31 8.72 6.50 -9.76
C GLU A 31 8.07 5.99 -11.05
N GLN A 32 7.08 5.10 -10.93
CA GLN A 32 6.26 4.65 -12.04
C GLN A 32 5.64 5.81 -12.84
N GLY A 33 5.12 6.82 -12.14
CA GLY A 33 4.55 8.01 -12.76
C GLY A 33 5.60 8.96 -13.37
N ALA A 34 6.85 8.90 -12.92
CA ALA A 34 7.95 9.68 -13.48
C ALA A 34 8.42 9.07 -14.81
N ILE A 35 8.58 7.75 -14.88
CA ILE A 35 8.95 7.00 -16.09
C ILE A 35 8.01 7.35 -17.25
N LEU A 36 6.70 7.38 -17.01
CA LEU A 36 5.69 7.69 -18.03
C LEU A 36 5.72 9.15 -18.55
N LYS A 37 6.47 10.05 -17.91
CA LYS A 37 6.64 11.44 -18.35
C LYS A 37 7.89 11.64 -19.20
N GLU A 38 8.77 10.66 -19.25
CA GLU A 38 9.99 10.72 -20.04
C GLU A 38 9.66 10.62 -21.53
N LYS A 39 10.54 11.18 -22.36
CA LYS A 39 10.38 11.13 -23.83
C LYS A 39 10.49 9.69 -24.34
N GLU A 40 11.39 8.90 -23.76
CA GLU A 40 11.61 7.50 -24.04
C GLU A 40 11.48 6.72 -22.72
N PRO A 41 10.26 6.33 -22.32
CA PRO A 41 10.03 5.65 -21.04
C PRO A 41 10.74 4.29 -20.96
N ASP A 42 11.41 4.04 -19.83
CA ASP A 42 11.96 2.73 -19.50
C ASP A 42 10.84 1.76 -19.06
N MET A 43 10.31 1.03 -20.04
CA MET A 43 9.21 0.08 -19.81
C MET A 43 9.65 -1.21 -19.10
N ASP A 44 10.94 -1.54 -19.11
CA ASP A 44 11.47 -2.67 -18.36
C ASP A 44 11.48 -2.34 -16.86
N ARG A 45 11.99 -1.16 -16.48
CA ARG A 45 11.90 -0.67 -15.10
C ARG A 45 10.44 -0.48 -14.66
N PHE A 46 9.57 -0.05 -15.56
CA PHE A 46 8.13 0.06 -15.27
C PHE A 46 7.52 -1.29 -14.87
N ASP A 47 7.85 -2.39 -15.57
CA ASP A 47 7.37 -3.73 -15.23
C ASP A 47 7.99 -4.25 -13.92
N GLU A 48 9.29 -4.02 -13.70
CA GLU A 48 9.95 -4.35 -12.42
C GLU A 48 9.25 -3.69 -11.23
N ILE A 49 8.94 -2.40 -11.34
CA ILE A 49 8.19 -1.66 -10.31
C ILE A 49 6.84 -2.31 -10.04
N ILE A 50 6.12 -2.78 -11.06
CA ILE A 50 4.85 -3.48 -10.86
C ILE A 50 5.05 -4.75 -10.01
N GLN A 51 6.09 -5.54 -10.31
CA GLN A 51 6.39 -6.76 -9.57
C GLN A 51 6.85 -6.47 -8.12
N GLU A 52 7.64 -5.42 -7.91
CA GLU A 52 8.04 -4.98 -6.57
C GLU A 52 6.82 -4.55 -5.74
N LYS A 53 5.92 -3.77 -6.34
CA LYS A 53 4.67 -3.35 -5.69
C LYS A 53 3.80 -4.56 -5.33
N ALA A 54 3.70 -5.58 -6.17
CA ALA A 54 2.96 -6.81 -5.86
C ALA A 54 3.48 -7.50 -4.59
N LYS A 55 4.81 -7.63 -4.45
CA LYS A 55 5.44 -8.22 -3.26
C LYS A 55 5.17 -7.39 -1.99
N LEU A 56 5.15 -6.06 -2.10
CA LEU A 56 4.82 -5.18 -0.97
C LEU A 56 3.36 -5.37 -0.53
N LEU A 57 2.44 -5.64 -1.46
CA LEU A 57 1.04 -5.92 -1.14
C LEU A 57 0.86 -7.25 -0.42
N ASP A 58 1.56 -8.30 -0.88
CA ASP A 58 1.54 -9.61 -0.20
C ASP A 58 2.09 -9.50 1.24
N ASN A 59 3.12 -8.67 1.43
CA ASN A 59 3.63 -8.36 2.76
C ASN A 59 2.61 -7.58 3.60
N MET A 60 1.91 -6.61 3.01
CA MET A 60 0.83 -5.86 3.68
C MET A 60 -0.26 -6.80 4.21
N GLU A 61 -0.74 -7.73 3.39
CA GLU A 61 -1.78 -8.70 3.81
C GLU A 61 -1.30 -9.57 4.99
N THR A 62 -0.02 -9.94 4.99
CA THR A 62 0.59 -10.70 6.09
C THR A 62 0.67 -9.88 7.37
N LEU A 63 1.05 -8.60 7.27
CA LEU A 63 1.06 -7.67 8.41
C LEU A 63 -0.35 -7.40 8.95
N ASP A 64 -1.36 -7.30 8.07
CA ASP A 64 -2.76 -7.14 8.46
C ASP A 64 -3.26 -8.33 9.27
N ARG A 65 -3.09 -9.56 8.76
CA ARG A 65 -3.46 -10.79 9.49
C ARG A 65 -2.75 -10.91 10.83
N GLY A 66 -1.46 -10.56 10.87
CA GLY A 66 -0.67 -10.56 12.10
C GLY A 66 -1.18 -9.54 13.12
N PHE A 67 -1.52 -8.33 12.67
CA PHE A 67 -2.11 -7.30 13.53
C PHE A 67 -3.44 -7.78 14.12
N ASP A 68 -4.36 -8.30 13.29
CA ASP A 68 -5.70 -8.71 13.73
C ASP A 68 -5.61 -9.80 14.80
N ALA A 69 -4.72 -10.77 14.62
CA ALA A 69 -4.47 -11.84 15.58
C ALA A 69 -3.91 -11.32 16.92
N LEU A 70 -3.07 -10.28 16.90
CA LEU A 70 -2.55 -9.64 18.10
C LEU A 70 -3.63 -8.78 18.78
N PHE A 71 -4.42 -8.05 17.98
CA PHE A 71 -5.44 -7.14 18.47
C PHE A 71 -6.61 -7.90 19.10
N ALA A 72 -6.97 -9.06 18.56
CA ALA A 72 -7.95 -9.95 19.18
C ALA A 72 -7.54 -10.40 20.60
N LYS A 73 -6.24 -10.47 20.90
CA LYS A 73 -5.73 -10.89 22.21
C LYS A 73 -5.56 -9.75 23.21
N ALA A 74 -5.18 -8.55 22.74
CA ALA A 74 -4.86 -7.42 23.61
C ALA A 74 -5.89 -6.27 23.55
N GLY A 75 -6.78 -6.27 22.57
CA GLY A 75 -7.71 -5.17 22.29
C GLY A 75 -8.68 -4.88 23.43
N ASP A 76 -9.24 -5.92 24.06
CA ASP A 76 -10.15 -5.74 25.19
C ASP A 76 -9.41 -5.22 26.44
N THR A 77 -8.18 -5.67 26.67
CA THR A 77 -7.35 -5.14 27.76
C THR A 77 -6.98 -3.68 27.54
N LEU A 78 -6.64 -3.30 26.31
CA LEU A 78 -6.40 -1.90 25.93
C LEU A 78 -7.65 -1.02 26.13
N LYS A 79 -8.83 -1.54 25.79
CA LYS A 79 -10.11 -0.83 25.97
C LYS A 79 -10.48 -0.65 27.44
N ASN A 80 -10.17 -1.62 28.29
CA ASN A 80 -10.52 -1.61 29.71
C ASN A 80 -9.48 -0.88 30.58
N ASN A 81 -8.22 -0.77 30.12
CA ASN A 81 -7.12 -0.13 30.86
C ASN A 81 -6.57 1.11 30.13
N LYS A 82 -7.45 1.95 29.58
CA LYS A 82 -7.06 3.09 28.72
C LYS A 82 -6.07 4.06 29.36
N TYR A 83 -6.17 4.27 30.67
CA TYR A 83 -5.28 5.19 31.38
C TYR A 83 -3.84 4.67 31.44
N GLU A 84 -3.68 3.36 31.67
CA GLU A 84 -2.37 2.70 31.74
C GLU A 84 -1.67 2.68 30.39
N TYR A 85 -2.42 2.45 29.31
CA TYR A 85 -1.89 2.35 27.94
C TYR A 85 -2.10 3.62 27.11
N GLN A 86 -2.35 4.77 27.73
CA GLN A 86 -2.75 5.99 27.03
C GLN A 86 -1.73 6.42 25.98
N THR A 87 -0.44 6.38 26.31
CA THR A 87 0.65 6.76 25.41
C THR A 87 0.68 5.84 24.19
N GLN A 88 0.66 4.52 24.41
CA GLN A 88 0.72 3.52 23.35
C GLN A 88 -0.51 3.58 22.45
N ILE A 89 -1.71 3.79 23.03
CA ILE A 89 -2.95 3.99 22.26
C ILE A 89 -2.83 5.22 21.37
N THR A 90 -2.30 6.33 21.90
CA THR A 90 -2.13 7.57 21.13
C THR A 90 -1.14 7.39 19.99
N GLU A 91 -0.02 6.72 20.23
CA GLU A 91 0.98 6.39 19.21
C GLU A 91 0.39 5.50 18.10
N MET A 92 -0.33 4.44 18.47
CA MET A 92 -1.02 3.58 17.49
C MET A 92 -2.05 4.36 16.66
N GLN A 93 -2.82 5.25 17.29
CA GLN A 93 -3.77 6.11 16.57
C GLN A 93 -3.08 7.04 15.59
N ASN A 94 -1.92 7.61 15.95
CA ASN A 94 -1.14 8.44 15.04
C ASN A 94 -0.63 7.62 13.85
N LEU A 95 -0.11 6.42 14.09
CA LEU A 95 0.33 5.51 13.02
C LEU A 95 -0.82 5.15 12.09
N ILE A 96 -2.02 4.84 12.62
CA ILE A 96 -3.21 4.55 11.82
C ILE A 96 -3.60 5.75 10.93
N ARG A 97 -3.52 6.98 11.45
CA ARG A 97 -3.75 8.19 10.64
C ARG A 97 -2.72 8.31 9.51
N SER A 98 -1.43 8.18 9.82
CA SER A 98 -0.37 8.23 8.81
C SER A 98 -0.50 7.14 7.74
N ILE A 99 -0.89 5.92 8.14
CA ILE A 99 -1.20 4.82 7.22
C ILE A 99 -2.36 5.22 6.30
N THR A 100 -3.45 5.74 6.86
CA THR A 100 -4.63 6.17 6.09
C THR A 100 -4.28 7.28 5.10
N ASP A 101 -3.57 8.31 5.55
CA ASP A 101 -3.17 9.45 4.72
C ASP A 101 -2.22 9.01 3.60
N THR A 102 -1.32 8.06 3.86
CA THR A 102 -0.41 7.50 2.86
C THR A 102 -1.18 6.67 1.84
N GLY A 103 -2.16 5.87 2.27
CA GLY A 103 -3.07 5.13 1.38
C GLY A 103 -3.80 6.05 0.41
N VAL A 104 -4.38 7.16 0.90
CA VAL A 104 -5.04 8.16 0.05
C VAL A 104 -4.07 8.79 -0.96
N GLN A 105 -2.82 9.05 -0.56
CA GLN A 105 -1.80 9.56 -1.48
C GLN A 105 -1.46 8.56 -2.58
N ILE A 106 -1.35 7.27 -2.25
CA ILE A 106 -1.10 6.20 -3.22
C ILE A 106 -2.25 6.13 -4.22
N GLU A 107 -3.51 6.11 -3.75
CA GLU A 107 -4.68 6.05 -4.63
C GLU A 107 -4.73 7.24 -5.62
N GLY A 108 -4.50 8.45 -5.12
CA GLY A 108 -4.45 9.63 -5.96
C GLY A 108 -3.33 9.57 -7.00
N GLN A 109 -2.16 9.02 -6.64
CA GLN A 109 -1.04 8.89 -7.56
C GLN A 109 -1.25 7.75 -8.57
N GLU A 110 -1.85 6.62 -8.17
CA GLU A 110 -2.20 5.53 -9.10
C GLU A 110 -3.22 5.96 -10.13
N HIS A 111 -4.20 6.77 -9.73
CA HIS A 111 -5.15 7.32 -10.69
C HIS A 111 -4.46 8.16 -11.78
N ARG A 112 -3.47 8.97 -11.39
CA ARG A 112 -2.65 9.76 -12.33
C ARG A 112 -1.79 8.85 -13.20
N ASN A 113 -1.12 7.85 -12.62
CA ASN A 113 -0.28 6.91 -13.35
C ASN A 113 -1.09 6.13 -14.40
N LYS A 114 -2.29 5.66 -14.02
CA LYS A 114 -3.19 4.95 -14.92
C LYS A 114 -3.57 5.82 -16.13
N THR A 115 -3.85 7.09 -15.88
CA THR A 115 -4.17 8.06 -16.94
C THR A 115 -2.96 8.30 -17.85
N ALA A 116 -1.78 8.52 -17.28
CA ALA A 116 -0.54 8.69 -18.03
C ALA A 116 -0.19 7.46 -18.87
N PHE A 117 -0.39 6.26 -18.32
CA PHE A 117 -0.15 5.00 -19.04
C PHE A 117 -1.12 4.82 -20.20
N GLN A 118 -2.40 5.17 -20.03
CA GLN A 118 -3.37 5.17 -21.13
C GLN A 118 -2.99 6.14 -22.26
N GLN A 119 -2.47 7.32 -21.91
CA GLN A 119 -1.96 8.29 -22.89
C GLN A 119 -0.73 7.75 -23.61
N TYR A 120 0.23 7.18 -22.87
CA TYR A 120 1.40 6.51 -23.43
C TYR A 120 1.00 5.42 -24.43
N LEU A 121 0.08 4.52 -24.06
CA LEU A 121 -0.40 3.47 -24.96
C LEU A 121 -1.08 4.02 -26.22
N THR A 122 -1.82 5.13 -26.10
CA THR A 122 -2.50 5.76 -27.24
C THR A 122 -1.49 6.40 -28.19
N GLY A 123 -0.48 7.10 -27.66
CA GLY A 123 0.62 7.69 -28.45
C GLY A 123 1.47 6.60 -29.11
N ALA A 124 1.88 5.59 -28.34
CA ALA A 124 2.58 4.42 -28.81
C ALA A 124 1.84 3.78 -29.99
N ARG A 125 0.54 3.51 -29.89
CA ARG A 125 -0.28 2.95 -30.99
C ARG A 125 -0.32 3.82 -32.27
N HIS A 126 -0.15 5.13 -32.17
CA HIS A 126 -0.07 6.01 -33.35
C HIS A 126 1.30 5.95 -34.02
N GLU A 127 2.37 5.74 -33.24
CA GLU A 127 3.72 5.54 -33.75
C GLU A 127 3.94 4.09 -34.24
N ILE A 128 3.16 3.13 -33.72
CA ILE A 128 3.37 1.69 -33.85
C ILE A 128 2.32 1.06 -34.77
N LYS A 129 2.62 1.07 -36.06
CA LYS A 129 2.29 -0.05 -36.96
C LYS A 129 3.31 -1.21 -36.85
N GLU A 130 4.37 -1.09 -36.02
CA GLU A 130 5.53 -2.01 -36.02
C GLU A 130 6.00 -2.62 -34.66
N PHE A 131 5.54 -2.19 -33.48
CA PHE A 131 6.10 -2.62 -32.18
C PHE A 131 5.15 -3.50 -31.34
N THR A 132 5.33 -4.80 -31.43
CA THR A 132 4.52 -5.86 -30.79
C THR A 132 4.67 -6.02 -29.26
N VAL A 133 5.34 -5.10 -28.57
CA VAL A 133 5.80 -5.32 -27.17
C VAL A 133 4.77 -4.91 -26.09
N ASN A 134 3.70 -4.18 -26.41
CA ASN A 134 2.86 -3.54 -25.38
C ASN A 134 1.78 -4.41 -24.69
N ASN A 135 1.54 -5.65 -25.13
CA ASN A 135 0.38 -6.39 -24.63
C ASN A 135 0.61 -7.02 -23.25
N HIS A 136 1.85 -7.44 -22.95
CA HIS A 136 2.15 -8.07 -21.66
C HIS A 136 2.17 -7.06 -20.52
N VAL A 137 2.91 -5.96 -20.66
CA VAL A 137 3.03 -4.91 -19.63
C VAL A 137 1.68 -4.26 -19.33
N ALA A 138 0.85 -4.02 -20.36
CA ALA A 138 -0.49 -3.49 -20.17
C ALA A 138 -1.38 -4.45 -19.36
N ASN A 139 -1.35 -5.75 -19.67
CA ASN A 139 -2.10 -6.75 -18.91
C ASN A 139 -1.61 -6.87 -17.47
N SER A 140 -0.30 -6.92 -17.25
CA SER A 140 0.32 -6.96 -15.92
C SER A 140 -0.06 -5.73 -15.09
N TYR A 141 -0.05 -4.53 -15.69
CA TYR A 141 -0.42 -3.30 -15.00
C TYR A 141 -1.88 -3.31 -14.56
N TYR A 142 -2.82 -3.58 -15.46
CA TYR A 142 -4.25 -3.58 -15.11
C TYR A 142 -4.61 -4.66 -14.09
N HIS A 143 -3.98 -5.84 -14.16
CA HIS A 143 -4.22 -6.92 -13.21
C HIS A 143 -3.74 -6.54 -11.80
N ASN A 144 -2.52 -6.01 -11.67
CA ASN A 144 -1.98 -5.60 -10.37
C ASN A 144 -2.71 -4.39 -9.77
N MET A 145 -3.16 -3.44 -10.59
CA MET A 145 -3.90 -2.27 -10.12
C MET A 145 -5.32 -2.59 -9.64
N ALA A 146 -5.96 -3.62 -10.20
CA ALA A 146 -7.28 -4.06 -9.73
C ALA A 146 -7.22 -4.62 -8.30
N ASN A 147 -6.13 -5.30 -7.94
CA ASN A 147 -5.95 -5.90 -6.60
C ASN A 147 -5.47 -4.90 -5.54
N GLN A 148 -4.85 -3.80 -5.98
CA GLN A 148 -4.28 -2.78 -5.09
C GLN A 148 -5.32 -2.13 -4.16
N HIS A 149 -6.46 -1.70 -4.70
CA HIS A 149 -7.49 -0.98 -3.92
C HIS A 149 -8.11 -1.79 -2.77
N GLN A 150 -8.02 -3.13 -2.80
CA GLN A 150 -8.57 -3.99 -1.74
C GLN A 150 -7.63 -4.14 -0.55
N SER A 151 -6.33 -3.94 -0.77
CA SER A 151 -5.27 -4.43 0.13
C SER A 151 -4.90 -3.50 1.28
N TRP A 152 -5.23 -2.21 1.21
CA TRP A 152 -4.92 -1.22 2.25
C TRP A 152 -6.15 -0.49 2.80
N GLN A 153 -7.36 -0.86 2.32
CA GLN A 153 -8.60 -0.57 3.04
C GLN A 153 -8.65 -1.47 4.27
N SER A 154 -7.81 -1.14 5.25
CA SER A 154 -7.73 -1.91 6.48
C SER A 154 -9.10 -1.91 7.15
N TYR A 155 -9.53 -3.08 7.64
CA TYR A 155 -10.80 -3.30 8.35
C TYR A 155 -11.01 -2.36 9.57
N PHE A 156 -9.99 -1.60 9.98
CA PHE A 156 -10.09 -0.56 11.01
C PHE A 156 -11.12 0.53 10.72
N LEU A 157 -11.42 0.80 9.44
CA LEU A 157 -12.40 1.83 9.07
C LEU A 157 -13.85 1.33 9.14
N ASP A 158 -14.07 0.01 9.12
CA ASP A 158 -15.41 -0.57 8.96
C ASP A 158 -16.08 -0.99 10.29
N GLN A 159 -15.54 -0.55 11.44
CA GLN A 159 -16.22 -0.66 12.73
C GLN A 159 -16.95 0.62 13.14
N LYS A 160 -17.65 1.27 12.20
CA LYS A 160 -18.70 2.23 12.53
C LYS A 160 -20.07 1.56 12.39
N LYS A 161 -20.54 0.99 13.49
CA LYS A 161 -21.98 0.88 13.77
C LYS A 161 -22.38 2.05 14.68
#